data_AF-A0A550GN62-F1
#
_entry.id   AF-A0A550GN62-F1
#
_cell.length_a   1.000
_cell.length_b   1.000
_cell.length_c   1.000
_cell.angle_alpha   90.00
_cell.angle_beta   90.00
_cell.angle_gamma   90.00
#
_symmetry.space_group_name_H-M   'P 1'
#
loop_
_entity.id
_entity.type
_entity.pdbx_description
1 polymer ?
#
loop_
_entity_poly.entity_id
_entity_poly.type
_entity_poly.pdbx_seq_one_letter_code
_entity_poly.pdbx_strand_id
1 'polypeptide(L)'
;MVGRGEQTNADCGRFKSFEGCLNVEAHNAVRWFYPDLPKNSVFVKSVYHSCDNPLCPKCYKYGWAVREAGRIEGRLKKASNRFGLIEHIVVSVPDADYGLSLEDLRKKGVKILSVRGVIGGCLIFHAFRYRNPVESRSSRLPVGWFWSPHFHVLGFIGGEGYGKCRDCAFNPDKAHNWDRCKGCNGFEGLTRRCYEKEGGRAGSGFIVRVLGKRKTIGGTAWYQLNHASVRRGVNSKKTHVATWFGVCSYRKLNLINSEEVGVKHKCPICNCDLVRVRYRGVFSEVSISRRGEILSYYDDDGKPLWEIVAERKFKGG
;
A
#
# COMPACT_ATOMS: atom_id res chain seq x y z
N MET A 1 -8.21 14.97 3.18
CA MET A 1 -7.14 14.04 2.75
C MET A 1 -6.27 13.71 3.95
N VAL A 2 -5.58 12.57 3.91
CA VAL A 2 -4.55 12.22 4.90
C VAL A 2 -3.44 13.29 4.97
N GLY A 3 -2.76 13.37 6.11
CA GLY A 3 -1.66 14.32 6.34
C GLY A 3 -2.05 15.80 6.39
N ARG A 4 -3.34 16.14 6.41
CA ARG A 4 -3.84 17.53 6.47
C ARG A 4 -4.48 17.91 7.82
N GLY A 5 -4.15 17.18 8.88
CA GLY A 5 -4.51 17.54 10.26
C GLY A 5 -3.36 18.24 10.97
N GLU A 6 -3.41 18.18 12.30
CA GLU A 6 -2.38 18.74 13.17
C GLU A 6 -1.39 17.66 13.63
N GLN A 7 -0.20 18.12 14.01
CA GLN A 7 0.80 17.25 14.62
C GLN A 7 0.22 16.67 15.93
N THR A 8 0.22 15.34 16.04
CA THR A 8 -0.46 14.68 17.17
C THR A 8 0.32 14.78 18.48
N ASN A 9 1.66 14.77 18.44
CA ASN A 9 2.51 14.96 19.62
C ASN A 9 3.86 15.57 19.24
N ALA A 10 4.60 16.12 20.21
CA ALA A 10 5.89 16.79 20.00
C ALA A 10 6.97 15.87 19.39
N ASP A 11 6.88 14.57 19.64
CA ASP A 11 7.85 13.59 19.15
C ASP A 11 7.57 13.07 17.74
N CYS A 12 6.44 13.43 17.14
CA CYS A 12 6.08 13.01 15.78
C CYS A 12 7.21 13.31 14.77
N GLY A 13 7.79 12.25 14.22
CA GLY A 13 8.86 12.37 13.22
C GLY A 13 10.24 12.66 13.79
N ARG A 14 10.42 12.73 15.12
CA ARG A 14 11.75 12.81 15.74
C ARG A 14 12.50 11.48 15.61
N PHE A 15 13.82 11.56 15.50
CA PHE A 15 14.69 10.39 15.50
C PHE A 15 14.50 9.60 16.80
N LYS A 16 14.43 8.27 16.71
CA LYS A 16 14.22 7.36 17.83
C LYS A 16 15.44 6.49 18.10
N SER A 17 15.94 5.85 17.05
CA SER A 17 17.03 4.87 17.14
C SER A 17 17.52 4.47 15.76
N PHE A 18 18.63 3.75 15.71
CA PHE A 18 19.01 2.96 14.54
C PHE A 18 18.54 1.52 14.69
N GLU A 19 18.17 0.92 13.56
CA GLU A 19 17.99 -0.52 13.41
C GLU A 19 18.94 -0.98 12.31
N GLY A 20 19.63 -2.10 12.50
CA GLY A 20 20.58 -2.60 11.52
C GLY A 20 20.84 -4.09 11.62
N CYS A 21 21.58 -4.60 10.63
CA CYS A 21 22.12 -5.93 10.62
C CYS A 21 23.65 -5.83 10.66
N LEU A 22 24.24 -6.33 11.74
CA LEU A 22 25.69 -6.34 11.96
C LEU A 22 26.33 -7.70 11.63
N ASN A 23 25.63 -8.55 10.86
CA ASN A 23 26.13 -9.87 10.47
C ASN A 23 27.16 -9.73 9.33
N VAL A 24 28.37 -9.30 9.69
CA VAL A 24 29.46 -9.02 8.74
C VAL A 24 29.91 -10.27 7.99
N GLU A 25 29.86 -11.44 8.62
CA GLU A 25 30.23 -12.71 7.98
C GLU A 25 29.27 -13.06 6.83
N ALA A 26 27.95 -13.02 7.08
CA ALA A 26 26.95 -13.17 6.03
C ALA A 26 27.05 -12.05 4.98
N HIS A 27 27.34 -10.83 5.46
CA HIS A 27 27.88 -9.67 4.73
C HIS A 27 28.82 -10.06 3.59
N ASN A 28 29.96 -10.59 4.02
CA ASN A 28 31.07 -10.91 3.15
C ASN A 28 30.78 -12.13 2.27
N ALA A 29 30.00 -13.11 2.77
CA ALA A 29 29.68 -14.34 2.03
C ALA A 29 28.86 -14.07 0.76
N VAL A 30 27.96 -13.09 0.76
CA VAL A 30 27.13 -12.78 -0.42
C VAL A 30 27.82 -11.89 -1.45
N ARG A 31 29.05 -11.41 -1.17
CA ARG A 31 29.82 -10.55 -2.11
C ARG A 31 30.11 -11.25 -3.44
N TRP A 32 30.09 -12.58 -3.48
CA TRP A 32 30.14 -13.34 -4.72
C TRP A 32 29.01 -12.98 -5.70
N PHE A 33 27.81 -12.71 -5.17
CA PHE A 33 26.65 -12.30 -5.97
C PHE A 33 26.53 -10.77 -6.11
N TYR A 34 27.19 -10.02 -5.23
CA TYR A 34 27.18 -8.56 -5.17
C TYR A 34 28.62 -8.02 -5.08
N PRO A 35 29.37 -8.00 -6.20
CA PRO A 35 30.80 -7.66 -6.18
C PRO A 35 31.07 -6.24 -5.67
N ASP A 36 30.13 -5.31 -5.90
CA ASP A 36 30.21 -3.92 -5.44
C ASP A 36 29.93 -3.74 -3.94
N LEU A 37 29.49 -4.80 -3.25
CA LEU A 37 29.23 -4.74 -1.82
C LEU A 37 30.57 -4.56 -1.07
N PRO A 38 30.75 -3.48 -0.26
CA PRO A 38 31.99 -3.27 0.46
C PRO A 38 32.27 -4.42 1.43
N LYS A 39 33.55 -4.77 1.58
CA LYS A 39 34.00 -5.72 2.61
C LYS A 39 33.67 -5.14 3.99
N ASN A 40 33.29 -6.01 4.92
CA ASN A 40 32.95 -5.62 6.28
C ASN A 40 31.80 -4.61 6.37
N SER A 41 30.84 -4.70 5.44
CA SER A 41 29.70 -3.81 5.41
C SER A 41 28.59 -4.26 6.36
N VAL A 42 27.82 -3.29 6.83
CA VAL A 42 26.58 -3.47 7.58
C VAL A 42 25.45 -2.70 6.93
N PHE A 43 24.22 -3.13 7.20
CA PHE A 43 23.04 -2.37 6.78
C PHE A 43 22.43 -1.70 8.00
N VAL A 44 22.23 -0.39 7.94
CA VAL A 44 21.64 0.40 9.04
C VAL A 44 20.58 1.34 8.50
N LYS A 45 19.49 1.53 9.24
CA LYS A 45 18.45 2.52 8.93
C LYS A 45 18.08 3.34 10.16
N SER A 46 17.62 4.56 9.90
CA SER A 46 17.07 5.46 10.91
C SER A 46 15.61 5.14 11.20
N VAL A 47 15.28 4.95 12.48
CA VAL A 47 13.91 4.78 12.99
C VAL A 47 13.45 6.08 13.63
N TYR A 48 12.20 6.46 13.37
CA TYR A 48 11.59 7.70 13.84
C TYR A 48 10.31 7.41 14.60
N HIS A 49 9.98 8.27 15.55
CA HIS A 49 8.72 8.22 16.27
C HIS A 49 7.53 8.46 15.32
N SER A 50 6.51 7.62 15.46
CA SER A 50 5.25 7.74 14.73
C SER A 50 4.07 7.72 15.71
N CYS A 51 3.16 8.68 15.59
CA CYS A 51 1.86 8.62 16.28
C CYS A 51 0.85 7.73 15.56
N ASP A 52 1.19 7.25 14.36
CA ASP A 52 0.34 6.42 13.50
C ASP A 52 -1.07 6.98 13.23
N ASN A 53 -1.21 8.30 13.30
CA ASN A 53 -2.45 8.99 12.96
C ASN A 53 -2.45 9.33 11.45
N PRO A 54 -3.47 8.91 10.67
CA PRO A 54 -3.60 9.27 9.25
C PRO A 54 -3.65 10.77 8.98
N LEU A 55 -4.07 11.58 9.96
CA LEU A 55 -4.18 13.02 9.81
C LEU A 55 -2.88 13.76 10.17
N CYS A 56 -1.96 13.14 10.90
CA CYS A 56 -0.73 13.82 11.34
C CYS A 56 0.18 14.14 10.15
N PRO A 57 0.50 15.42 9.87
CA PRO A 57 1.30 15.82 8.72
C PRO A 57 2.74 15.28 8.77
N LYS A 58 3.25 14.97 9.98
CA LYS A 58 4.62 14.46 10.19
C LYS A 58 4.71 12.93 10.02
N CYS A 59 3.72 12.19 10.51
CA CYS A 59 3.78 10.74 10.61
C CYS A 59 2.94 9.98 9.57
N TYR A 60 2.00 10.63 8.88
CA TYR A 60 1.08 9.91 8.00
C TYR A 60 1.81 9.13 6.90
N LYS A 61 2.80 9.75 6.25
CA LYS A 61 3.50 9.21 5.08
C LYS A 61 4.47 8.09 5.42
N TYR A 62 5.26 8.28 6.48
CA TYR A 62 6.39 7.40 6.81
C TYR A 62 6.13 6.50 8.03
N GLY A 63 5.01 6.70 8.73
CA GLY A 63 4.59 5.90 9.87
C GLY A 63 3.28 5.18 9.57
N TRP A 64 2.15 5.89 9.69
CA TRP A 64 0.81 5.32 9.52
C TRP A 64 0.64 4.57 8.19
N ALA A 65 0.92 5.22 7.05
CA ALA A 65 0.72 4.60 5.74
C ALA A 65 1.64 3.38 5.53
N VAL A 66 2.86 3.40 6.06
CA VAL A 66 3.80 2.25 5.99
C VAL A 66 3.25 1.08 6.81
N ARG A 67 2.82 1.35 8.04
CA ARG A 67 2.23 0.34 8.94
C ARG A 67 0.96 -0.28 8.34
N GLU A 68 0.03 0.55 7.88
CA GLU A 68 -1.21 0.08 7.27
C GLU A 68 -0.96 -0.65 5.95
N ALA A 69 0.00 -0.22 5.14
CA ALA A 69 0.39 -0.94 3.93
C ALA A 69 0.93 -2.34 4.24
N GLY A 70 1.77 -2.48 5.28
CA GLY A 70 2.26 -3.78 5.75
C GLY A 70 1.14 -4.70 6.22
N ARG A 71 0.15 -4.17 6.96
CA ARG A 71 -1.05 -4.92 7.37
C ARG A 71 -1.88 -5.37 6.17
N ILE A 72 -2.08 -4.49 5.19
CA ILE A 72 -2.81 -4.80 3.97
C ILE A 72 -2.09 -5.91 3.20
N GLU A 73 -0.78 -5.77 3.01
CA GLU A 73 0.04 -6.76 2.31
C GLU A 73 0.04 -8.11 3.02
N GLY A 74 0.26 -8.16 4.33
CA GLY A 74 0.27 -9.41 5.08
C GLY A 74 -1.05 -10.16 4.97
N ARG A 75 -2.17 -9.46 5.18
CA ARG A 75 -3.51 -10.03 5.09
C ARG A 75 -3.85 -10.54 3.68
N LEU A 76 -3.51 -9.75 2.65
CA LEU A 76 -3.73 -10.17 1.27
C LEU A 76 -2.81 -11.32 0.86
N LYS A 77 -1.55 -11.36 1.30
CA LYS A 77 -0.65 -12.49 1.05
C LYS A 77 -1.15 -13.79 1.69
N LYS A 78 -1.71 -13.71 2.90
CA LYS A 78 -2.35 -14.89 3.51
C LYS A 78 -3.56 -15.34 2.68
N ALA A 79 -4.41 -14.41 2.26
CA ALA A 79 -5.56 -14.69 1.43
C ALA A 79 -5.18 -15.26 0.04
N SER A 80 -4.07 -14.81 -0.55
CA SER A 80 -3.64 -15.26 -1.88
C SER A 80 -3.30 -16.74 -1.94
N ASN A 81 -2.93 -17.36 -0.81
CA ASN A 81 -2.70 -18.80 -0.74
C ASN A 81 -3.95 -19.61 -1.11
N ARG A 82 -5.15 -19.03 -0.96
CA ARG A 82 -6.43 -19.66 -1.31
C ARG A 82 -7.09 -19.05 -2.54
N PHE A 83 -6.94 -17.75 -2.74
CA PHE A 83 -7.73 -17.00 -3.72
C PHE A 83 -6.92 -16.50 -4.92
N GLY A 84 -5.64 -16.87 -5.02
CA GLY A 84 -4.80 -16.59 -6.18
C GLY A 84 -4.22 -15.17 -6.19
N LEU A 85 -4.14 -14.59 -7.38
CA LEU A 85 -3.44 -13.32 -7.60
C LEU A 85 -4.18 -12.13 -6.96
N ILE A 86 -3.43 -11.24 -6.32
CA ILE A 86 -3.95 -9.98 -5.77
C ILE A 86 -4.01 -8.95 -6.90
N GLU A 87 -5.21 -8.50 -7.21
CA GLU A 87 -5.52 -7.57 -8.29
C GLU A 87 -5.72 -6.15 -7.76
N HIS A 88 -5.25 -5.16 -8.53
CA HIS A 88 -5.48 -3.74 -8.27
C HIS A 88 -6.68 -3.27 -9.10
N ILE A 89 -7.83 -3.13 -8.45
CA ILE A 89 -9.09 -2.74 -9.10
C ILE A 89 -9.41 -1.28 -8.74
N VAL A 90 -9.95 -0.52 -9.67
CA VAL A 90 -10.48 0.82 -9.46
C VAL A 90 -11.98 0.77 -9.69
N VAL A 91 -12.75 1.33 -8.76
CA VAL A 91 -14.20 1.52 -8.88
C VAL A 91 -14.46 3.01 -8.86
N SER A 92 -14.79 3.60 -10.01
CA SER A 92 -15.15 5.01 -10.11
C SER A 92 -16.65 5.17 -9.89
N VAL A 93 -17.02 6.09 -9.00
CA VAL A 93 -18.41 6.39 -8.68
C VAL A 93 -18.98 7.29 -9.79
N PRO A 94 -20.20 7.04 -10.29
CA PRO A 94 -20.86 7.92 -11.25
C PRO A 94 -21.32 9.22 -10.58
N ASP A 95 -21.43 10.29 -11.37
CA ASP A 95 -21.81 11.63 -10.86
C ASP A 95 -23.18 11.61 -10.16
N ALA A 96 -24.11 10.76 -10.64
CA ALA A 96 -25.43 10.53 -10.04
C ALA A 96 -25.38 10.10 -8.56
N ASP A 97 -24.26 9.53 -8.11
CA ASP A 97 -24.06 9.02 -6.75
C ASP A 97 -23.21 9.95 -5.87
N TYR A 98 -22.74 11.10 -6.36
CA TYR A 98 -21.84 11.99 -5.60
C TYR A 98 -22.45 12.55 -4.32
N GLY A 99 -23.79 12.60 -4.22
CA GLY A 99 -24.51 13.01 -3.02
C GLY A 99 -24.60 11.96 -1.92
N LEU A 100 -24.21 10.71 -2.19
CA LEU A 100 -24.31 9.63 -1.21
C LEU A 100 -23.28 9.75 -0.08
N SER A 101 -23.63 9.24 1.10
CA SER A 101 -22.69 9.14 2.21
C SER A 101 -21.55 8.17 1.86
N LEU A 102 -20.37 8.36 2.48
CA LEU A 102 -19.25 7.43 2.28
C LEU A 102 -19.60 5.99 2.68
N GLU A 103 -20.50 5.81 3.65
CA GLU A 103 -20.96 4.48 4.04
C GLU A 103 -21.79 3.83 2.93
N ASP A 104 -22.71 4.59 2.33
CA ASP A 104 -23.57 4.10 1.25
C ASP A 104 -22.76 3.86 -0.02
N LEU A 105 -21.80 4.73 -0.33
CA LEU A 105 -20.84 4.53 -1.42
C LEU A 105 -20.03 3.24 -1.23
N ARG A 106 -19.61 2.92 0.00
CA ARG A 106 -18.91 1.66 0.29
C ARG A 106 -19.82 0.46 0.09
N LYS A 107 -21.05 0.49 0.62
CA LYS A 107 -22.04 -0.59 0.46
C LYS A 107 -22.32 -0.83 -1.03
N LYS A 108 -22.58 0.24 -1.79
CA LYS A 108 -22.84 0.19 -3.23
C LYS A 108 -21.61 -0.31 -3.99
N GLY A 109 -20.42 0.23 -3.70
CA GLY A 109 -19.16 -0.21 -4.31
C GLY A 109 -18.87 -1.70 -4.11
N VAL A 110 -19.08 -2.23 -2.90
CA VAL A 110 -18.92 -3.67 -2.61
C VAL A 110 -19.94 -4.51 -3.40
N LYS A 111 -21.20 -4.06 -3.51
CA LYS A 111 -22.21 -4.74 -4.32
C LYS A 111 -21.81 -4.78 -5.80
N ILE A 112 -21.37 -3.63 -6.35
CA ILE A 112 -20.88 -3.45 -7.72
C ILE A 112 -19.69 -4.38 -8.03
N LEU A 113 -18.77 -4.51 -7.08
CA LEU A 113 -17.63 -5.44 -7.16
C LEU A 113 -18.09 -6.90 -7.13
N SER A 114 -19.00 -7.25 -6.23
CA SER A 114 -19.50 -8.63 -6.09
C SER A 114 -20.21 -9.13 -7.35
N VAL A 115 -21.05 -8.30 -7.98
CA VAL A 115 -21.74 -8.70 -9.22
C VAL A 115 -20.80 -8.87 -10.42
N ARG A 116 -19.59 -8.31 -10.34
CA ARG A 116 -18.52 -8.45 -11.34
C ARG A 116 -17.53 -9.57 -10.99
N GLY A 117 -17.82 -10.38 -9.97
CA GLY A 117 -17.00 -11.53 -9.59
C GLY A 117 -15.81 -11.22 -8.68
N VAL A 118 -15.74 -10.02 -8.09
CA VAL A 118 -14.74 -9.71 -7.05
C VAL A 118 -15.21 -10.29 -5.73
N ILE A 119 -14.46 -11.25 -5.19
CA ILE A 119 -14.88 -12.07 -4.04
C ILE A 119 -14.43 -11.50 -2.69
N GLY A 120 -13.51 -10.55 -2.67
CA GLY A 120 -13.05 -9.87 -1.46
C GLY A 120 -11.78 -9.07 -1.66
N GLY A 121 -11.46 -8.21 -0.69
CA GLY A 121 -10.26 -7.38 -0.73
C GLY A 121 -10.26 -6.27 0.31
N CYS A 122 -9.34 -5.32 0.11
CA CYS A 122 -9.22 -4.06 0.84
C CYS A 122 -9.68 -2.91 -0.04
N LEU A 123 -10.69 -2.16 0.42
CA LEU A 123 -11.26 -1.00 -0.24
C LEU A 123 -10.69 0.29 0.37
N ILE A 124 -10.10 1.17 -0.44
CA ILE A 124 -9.48 2.43 -0.01
C ILE A 124 -10.10 3.60 -0.75
N PHE A 125 -10.73 4.50 -0.01
CA PHE A 125 -11.48 5.62 -0.59
C PHE A 125 -10.59 6.80 -0.98
N HIS A 126 -10.85 7.34 -2.17
CA HIS A 126 -10.20 8.51 -2.74
C HIS A 126 -11.28 9.44 -3.27
N ALA A 127 -11.35 10.65 -2.74
CA ALA A 127 -12.41 11.60 -3.09
C ALA A 127 -12.05 12.46 -4.31
N PHE A 128 -10.76 12.59 -4.59
CA PHE A 128 -10.24 13.47 -5.64
C PHE A 128 -9.32 12.70 -6.58
N ARG A 129 -9.30 13.10 -7.85
CA ARG A 129 -8.31 12.70 -8.85
C ARG A 129 -7.50 13.92 -9.26
N TYR A 130 -6.23 13.72 -9.57
CA TYR A 130 -5.38 14.76 -10.15
C TYR A 130 -5.41 14.66 -11.68
N ARG A 131 -5.84 15.74 -12.34
CA ARG A 131 -5.74 15.90 -13.79
C ARG A 131 -4.39 16.50 -14.14
N ASN A 132 -3.56 15.74 -14.84
CA ASN A 132 -2.24 16.22 -15.28
C ASN A 132 -2.34 17.11 -16.54
N PRO A 133 -1.25 17.80 -16.97
CA PRO A 133 -1.27 18.66 -18.16
C PRO A 133 -1.67 17.97 -19.46
N VAL A 134 -1.32 16.69 -19.65
CA VAL A 134 -1.67 15.92 -20.85
C VAL A 134 -3.17 15.64 -20.88
N GLU A 135 -3.72 15.14 -19.77
CA GLU A 135 -5.15 14.89 -19.62
C GLU A 135 -5.98 16.18 -19.69
N SER A 136 -5.44 17.27 -19.16
CA SER A 136 -6.06 18.60 -19.24
C SER A 136 -6.22 19.06 -20.68
N ARG A 137 -5.19 18.89 -21.53
CA ARG A 137 -5.26 19.23 -22.95
C ARG A 137 -6.29 18.37 -23.70
N SER A 138 -6.32 17.06 -23.46
CA SER A 138 -7.24 16.16 -24.16
C SER A 138 -8.70 16.36 -23.73
N SER A 139 -8.95 16.63 -22.44
CA SER A 139 -10.30 16.86 -21.91
C SER A 139 -10.78 18.31 -22.01
N ARG A 140 -9.90 19.25 -22.35
CA ARG A 140 -10.16 20.72 -22.33
C ARG A 140 -10.63 21.24 -20.97
N LEU A 141 -10.13 20.64 -19.89
CA LEU A 141 -10.46 21.02 -18.52
C LEU A 141 -9.20 21.40 -17.74
N PRO A 142 -9.27 22.23 -16.68
CA PRO A 142 -8.09 22.70 -15.96
C PRO A 142 -7.22 21.59 -15.35
N VAL A 143 -5.91 21.83 -15.29
CA VAL A 143 -4.96 21.01 -14.52
C VAL A 143 -5.28 21.16 -13.03
N GLY A 144 -5.19 20.05 -12.28
CA GLY A 144 -5.33 20.09 -10.84
C GLY A 144 -6.22 19.00 -10.27
N TRP A 145 -6.50 19.12 -8.97
CA TRP A 145 -7.38 18.20 -8.25
C TRP A 145 -8.84 18.51 -8.57
N PHE A 146 -9.61 17.48 -8.90
CA PHE A 146 -11.06 17.59 -9.09
C PHE A 146 -11.78 16.49 -8.31
N TRP A 147 -13.00 16.79 -7.88
CA TRP A 147 -13.86 15.84 -7.18
C TRP A 147 -14.25 14.71 -8.14
N SER A 148 -13.84 13.49 -7.80
CA SER A 148 -14.12 12.29 -8.55
C SER A 148 -13.94 11.10 -7.60
N PRO A 149 -14.94 10.85 -6.74
CA PRO A 149 -14.88 9.79 -5.77
C PRO A 149 -14.69 8.43 -6.45
N HIS A 150 -13.72 7.68 -5.95
CA HIS A 150 -13.42 6.34 -6.41
C HIS A 150 -12.84 5.51 -5.27
N PHE A 151 -12.88 4.20 -5.46
CA PHE A 151 -12.23 3.25 -4.58
C PHE A 151 -11.09 2.59 -5.32
N HIS A 152 -9.93 2.55 -4.66
CA HIS A 152 -8.93 1.56 -4.99
C HIS A 152 -9.21 0.29 -4.22
N VAL A 153 -9.05 -0.84 -4.89
CA VAL A 153 -9.22 -2.17 -4.32
C VAL A 153 -7.94 -2.95 -4.54
N LEU A 154 -7.45 -3.58 -3.48
CA LEU A 154 -6.50 -4.68 -3.59
C LEU A 154 -7.25 -5.94 -3.18
N GLY A 155 -7.54 -6.82 -4.13
CA GLY A 155 -8.49 -7.91 -3.90
C GLY A 155 -8.40 -9.04 -4.92
N PHE A 156 -9.37 -9.93 -4.86
CA PHE A 156 -9.38 -11.18 -5.63
C PHE A 156 -10.60 -11.25 -6.53
N ILE A 157 -10.38 -11.74 -7.75
CA ILE A 157 -11.44 -12.06 -8.71
C ILE A 157 -11.62 -13.58 -8.67
N GLY A 158 -12.86 -14.03 -8.48
CA GLY A 158 -13.19 -15.45 -8.38
C GLY A 158 -13.10 -16.19 -9.72
N GLY A 159 -13.32 -17.51 -9.69
CA GLY A 159 -13.20 -18.37 -10.86
C GLY A 159 -11.75 -18.43 -11.35
N GLU A 160 -11.54 -18.16 -12.63
CA GLU A 160 -10.21 -18.15 -13.26
C GLU A 160 -9.45 -16.82 -13.07
N GLY A 161 -9.98 -15.93 -12.21
CA GLY A 161 -9.40 -14.63 -11.95
C GLY A 161 -9.41 -13.70 -13.17
N TYR A 162 -8.50 -12.73 -13.19
CA TYR A 162 -8.36 -11.79 -14.31
C TYR A 162 -7.46 -12.31 -15.45
N GLY A 163 -6.85 -13.49 -15.28
CA GLY A 163 -5.86 -14.05 -16.21
C GLY A 163 -6.35 -14.08 -17.66
N LYS A 164 -7.57 -14.58 -17.88
CA LYS A 164 -8.25 -14.61 -19.19
C LYS A 164 -8.31 -13.25 -19.88
N CYS A 165 -8.42 -12.16 -19.13
CA CYS A 165 -8.52 -10.81 -19.69
C CYS A 165 -7.15 -10.19 -19.96
N ARG A 166 -6.10 -10.52 -19.18
CA ARG A 166 -4.76 -9.88 -19.31
C ARG A 166 -4.14 -10.05 -20.70
N ASP A 167 -4.28 -11.24 -21.27
CA ASP A 167 -3.66 -11.61 -22.55
C ASP A 167 -4.68 -11.77 -23.67
N CYS A 168 -5.92 -11.34 -23.44
CA CYS A 168 -6.95 -11.36 -24.47
C CYS A 168 -6.60 -10.37 -25.59
N ALA A 169 -6.57 -10.87 -26.83
CA ALA A 169 -6.38 -10.06 -28.03
C ALA A 169 -7.50 -9.01 -28.23
N PHE A 170 -8.64 -9.16 -27.54
CA PHE A 170 -9.76 -8.22 -27.55
C PHE A 170 -9.85 -7.39 -26.27
N ASN A 171 -8.82 -7.44 -25.41
CA ASN A 171 -8.70 -6.52 -24.29
C ASN A 171 -8.51 -5.09 -24.85
N PRO A 172 -9.31 -4.11 -24.42
CA PRO A 172 -9.33 -2.76 -24.97
C PRO A 172 -8.01 -1.99 -24.80
N ASP A 173 -7.16 -2.38 -23.84
CA ASP A 173 -5.82 -1.78 -23.72
C ASP A 173 -4.86 -2.27 -24.84
N LYS A 174 -5.28 -3.28 -25.64
CA LYS A 174 -4.50 -3.90 -26.73
C LYS A 174 -5.20 -3.83 -28.09
N ALA A 175 -6.52 -3.98 -28.14
CA ALA A 175 -7.32 -3.80 -29.35
C ALA A 175 -8.72 -3.30 -28.98
N HIS A 176 -9.10 -2.14 -29.50
CA HIS A 176 -10.39 -1.49 -29.27
C HIS A 176 -11.59 -2.23 -29.90
N ASN A 177 -11.87 -3.47 -29.51
CA ASN A 177 -13.09 -4.18 -29.92
C ASN A 177 -14.07 -4.29 -28.75
N TRP A 178 -14.83 -3.21 -28.55
CA TRP A 178 -15.80 -3.08 -27.46
C TRP A 178 -16.85 -4.20 -27.49
N ASP A 179 -17.43 -4.44 -28.67
CA ASP A 179 -18.55 -5.37 -28.84
C ASP A 179 -18.13 -6.82 -28.67
N ARG A 180 -16.96 -7.20 -29.20
CA ARG A 180 -16.47 -8.58 -29.07
C ARG A 180 -16.16 -8.97 -27.63
N CYS A 181 -15.57 -8.06 -26.84
CA CYS A 181 -15.33 -8.36 -25.43
C CYS A 181 -16.62 -8.25 -24.59
N LYS A 182 -17.61 -7.43 -24.96
CA LYS A 182 -18.92 -7.40 -24.28
C LYS A 182 -19.65 -8.76 -24.35
N GLY A 183 -19.48 -9.52 -25.43
CA GLY A 183 -20.01 -10.88 -25.56
C GLY A 183 -19.27 -11.95 -24.75
N CYS A 184 -18.09 -11.65 -24.17
CA CYS A 184 -17.28 -12.66 -23.50
C CYS A 184 -17.71 -12.91 -22.04
N ASN A 185 -17.42 -14.12 -21.54
CA ASN A 185 -17.67 -14.48 -20.14
C ASN A 185 -16.52 -14.09 -19.19
N GLY A 186 -15.51 -13.38 -19.70
CA GLY A 186 -14.43 -12.82 -18.87
C GLY A 186 -14.87 -11.61 -18.06
N PHE A 187 -14.04 -11.23 -17.08
CA PHE A 187 -14.30 -10.10 -16.18
C PHE A 187 -14.64 -8.80 -16.92
N GLU A 188 -13.89 -8.47 -17.97
CA GLU A 188 -14.12 -7.25 -18.77
C GLU A 188 -15.48 -7.29 -19.50
N GLY A 189 -15.86 -8.43 -20.07
CA GLY A 189 -17.17 -8.59 -20.72
C GLY A 189 -18.32 -8.45 -19.75
N LEU A 190 -18.23 -9.10 -18.59
CA LEU A 190 -19.20 -8.97 -17.51
C LEU A 190 -19.31 -7.51 -17.03
N THR A 191 -18.16 -6.86 -16.79
CA THR A 191 -18.10 -5.47 -16.32
C THR A 191 -18.80 -4.51 -17.27
N ARG A 192 -18.66 -4.68 -18.60
CA ARG A 192 -19.34 -3.86 -19.59
C ARG A 192 -20.84 -4.08 -19.63
N ARG A 193 -21.29 -5.33 -19.55
CA ARG A 193 -22.72 -5.64 -19.48
C ARG A 193 -23.35 -5.04 -18.23
N CYS A 194 -22.66 -5.11 -17.08
CA CYS A 194 -23.10 -4.45 -15.86
C CYS A 194 -23.14 -2.93 -16.01
N TYR A 195 -22.11 -2.31 -16.57
CA TYR A 195 -22.06 -0.87 -16.82
C TYR A 195 -23.25 -0.36 -17.65
N GLU A 196 -23.61 -1.07 -18.72
CA GLU A 196 -24.78 -0.69 -19.53
C GLU A 196 -26.10 -0.86 -18.77
N LYS A 197 -26.28 -1.96 -18.04
CA LYS A 197 -27.47 -2.18 -17.20
C LYS A 197 -27.63 -1.14 -16.10
N GLU A 198 -26.53 -0.57 -15.63
CA GLU A 198 -26.51 0.52 -14.64
C GLU A 198 -26.76 1.90 -15.27
N GLY A 199 -27.06 1.98 -16.56
CA GLY A 199 -27.30 3.26 -17.24
C GLY A 199 -25.99 4.00 -17.57
N GLY A 200 -24.88 3.28 -17.76
CA GLY A 200 -23.58 3.87 -18.06
C GLY A 200 -23.54 4.81 -19.27
N ARG A 201 -24.36 4.57 -20.30
CA ARG A 201 -24.48 5.50 -21.44
C ARG A 201 -25.15 6.83 -21.06
N ALA A 202 -25.94 6.84 -19.99
CA ALA A 202 -26.57 8.02 -19.40
C ALA A 202 -25.77 8.56 -18.20
N GLY A 203 -24.51 8.17 -18.03
CA GLY A 203 -23.63 8.68 -16.96
C GLY A 203 -23.88 8.10 -15.56
N SER A 204 -24.76 7.10 -15.42
CA SER A 204 -25.16 6.53 -14.12
C SER A 204 -24.43 5.22 -13.74
N GLY A 205 -23.58 4.70 -14.64
CA GLY A 205 -22.92 3.40 -14.48
C GLY A 205 -21.59 3.48 -13.73
N PHE A 206 -21.30 2.45 -12.91
CA PHE A 206 -19.99 2.35 -12.25
C PHE A 206 -18.92 1.86 -13.20
N ILE A 207 -17.83 2.61 -13.30
CA ILE A 207 -16.65 2.21 -14.07
C ILE A 207 -15.75 1.38 -13.17
N VAL A 208 -15.62 0.10 -13.48
CA VAL A 208 -14.71 -0.83 -12.78
C VAL A 208 -13.58 -1.22 -13.73
N ARG A 209 -12.33 -1.05 -13.29
CA ARG A 209 -11.15 -1.38 -14.10
C ARG A 209 -10.12 -2.13 -13.28
N VAL A 210 -9.51 -3.16 -13.85
CA VAL A 210 -8.32 -3.81 -13.28
C VAL A 210 -7.07 -3.16 -13.87
N LEU A 211 -6.17 -2.68 -13.03
CA LEU A 211 -4.92 -2.05 -13.46
C LEU A 211 -3.83 -3.09 -13.76
N GLY A 212 -2.75 -2.62 -14.37
CA GLY A 212 -1.58 -3.42 -14.71
C GLY A 212 -0.97 -4.15 -13.50
N LYS A 213 -0.24 -5.24 -13.78
CA LYS A 213 0.46 -6.03 -12.74
C LYS A 213 1.37 -5.12 -11.92
N ARG A 214 1.29 -5.23 -10.60
CA ARG A 214 2.03 -4.37 -9.67
C ARG A 214 3.38 -4.98 -9.33
N LYS A 215 4.40 -4.13 -9.14
CA LYS A 215 5.74 -4.57 -8.68
C LYS A 215 5.67 -5.17 -7.28
N THR A 216 5.01 -4.49 -6.35
CA THR A 216 4.80 -4.96 -4.98
C THR A 216 3.41 -4.57 -4.48
N ILE A 217 2.83 -5.42 -3.62
CA ILE A 217 1.53 -5.15 -2.99
C ILE A 217 1.67 -4.09 -1.91
N GLY A 218 2.68 -4.20 -1.03
CA GLY A 218 2.95 -3.20 0.01
C GLY A 218 3.20 -1.81 -0.56
N GLY A 219 4.00 -1.68 -1.62
CA GLY A 219 4.25 -0.40 -2.28
C GLY A 219 2.98 0.20 -2.91
N THR A 220 2.09 -0.64 -3.43
CA THR A 220 0.81 -0.20 -4.00
C THR A 220 -0.17 0.23 -2.93
N ALA A 221 -0.29 -0.53 -1.83
CA ALA A 221 -1.10 -0.16 -0.68
C ALA A 221 -0.61 1.15 -0.06
N TRP A 222 0.70 1.31 0.12
CA TRP A 222 1.30 2.56 0.61
C TRP A 222 0.99 3.74 -0.31
N TYR A 223 1.14 3.55 -1.62
CA TYR A 223 0.84 4.59 -2.60
C TYR A 223 -0.60 5.06 -2.43
N GLN A 224 -1.57 4.14 -2.45
CA GLN A 224 -2.99 4.44 -2.24
C GLN A 224 -3.24 5.14 -0.89
N LEU A 225 -2.71 4.61 0.22
CA LEU A 225 -2.91 5.20 1.54
C LEU A 225 -2.37 6.62 1.67
N ASN A 226 -1.24 6.94 1.02
CA ASN A 226 -0.57 8.24 1.11
C ASN A 226 -1.41 9.41 0.56
N HIS A 227 -2.36 9.15 -0.34
CA HIS A 227 -3.26 10.18 -0.89
C HIS A 227 -4.75 9.84 -0.68
N ALA A 228 -5.02 8.93 0.24
CA ALA A 228 -6.38 8.53 0.56
C ALA A 228 -7.20 9.68 1.17
N SER A 229 -8.50 9.56 0.99
CA SER A 229 -9.48 10.47 1.57
C SER A 229 -10.05 9.91 2.86
N VAL A 230 -10.35 10.81 3.78
CA VAL A 230 -10.64 10.48 5.16
C VAL A 230 -11.69 11.44 5.70
N ARG A 231 -12.71 10.90 6.37
CA ARG A 231 -13.78 11.69 7.00
C ARG A 231 -13.26 12.32 8.29
N ARG A 232 -13.56 13.61 8.53
CA ARG A 232 -13.22 14.35 9.76
C ARG A 232 -14.49 14.53 10.63
N GLY A 233 -14.37 14.41 11.96
CA GLY A 233 -15.44 14.64 12.97
C GLY A 233 -16.44 13.49 13.12
N VAL A 234 -17.15 13.25 14.25
CA VAL A 234 -17.15 13.74 15.64
C VAL A 234 -17.15 12.45 16.47
N ASN A 235 -16.31 12.28 17.50
CA ASN A 235 -16.05 11.02 18.24
C ASN A 235 -15.22 9.90 17.58
N SER A 236 -14.52 10.13 16.46
CA SER A 236 -13.80 9.06 15.77
C SER A 236 -12.42 8.76 16.41
N LYS A 237 -12.38 8.02 17.52
CA LYS A 237 -11.16 7.30 17.98
C LYS A 237 -10.63 6.31 16.92
N LYS A 238 -11.39 6.06 15.84
CA LYS A 238 -10.99 5.19 14.72
C LYS A 238 -11.38 5.82 13.39
N THR A 239 -10.40 6.41 12.75
CA THR A 239 -10.50 6.94 11.40
C THR A 239 -10.26 5.80 10.40
N HIS A 240 -11.33 5.23 9.82
CA HIS A 240 -11.23 4.10 8.91
C HIS A 240 -11.00 4.54 7.45
N VAL A 241 -9.76 4.44 6.98
CA VAL A 241 -9.37 4.72 5.59
C VAL A 241 -9.54 3.49 4.69
N ALA A 242 -9.20 2.32 5.22
CA ALA A 242 -9.33 1.03 4.55
C ALA A 242 -10.55 0.25 5.08
N THR A 243 -11.20 -0.52 4.22
CA THR A 243 -12.36 -1.38 4.58
C THR A 243 -12.19 -2.76 3.98
N TRP A 244 -12.25 -3.79 4.83
CA TRP A 244 -12.14 -5.18 4.41
C TRP A 244 -13.51 -5.76 4.07
N PHE A 245 -13.63 -6.46 2.94
CA PHE A 245 -14.89 -7.06 2.50
C PHE A 245 -14.69 -8.45 1.90
N GLY A 246 -15.82 -9.17 1.75
CA GLY A 246 -15.85 -10.50 1.14
C GLY A 246 -14.98 -11.49 1.91
N VAL A 247 -14.25 -12.34 1.17
CA VAL A 247 -13.35 -13.36 1.74
C VAL A 247 -12.21 -12.78 2.59
N CYS A 248 -11.88 -11.49 2.43
CA CYS A 248 -10.85 -10.82 3.23
C CYS A 248 -11.39 -10.12 4.49
N SER A 249 -12.71 -10.11 4.69
CA SER A 249 -13.33 -9.49 5.88
C SER A 249 -12.84 -10.12 7.18
N TYR A 250 -12.84 -9.35 8.27
CA TYR A 250 -12.43 -9.84 9.60
C TYR A 250 -13.22 -11.05 10.08
N ARG A 251 -14.46 -11.23 9.62
CA ARG A 251 -15.29 -12.38 9.98
C ARG A 251 -14.92 -13.67 9.22
N LYS A 252 -14.36 -13.55 8.01
CA LYS A 252 -14.08 -14.69 7.12
C LYS A 252 -12.61 -15.09 7.08
N LEU A 253 -11.71 -14.15 7.35
CA LEU A 253 -10.27 -14.38 7.39
C LEU A 253 -9.75 -14.01 8.79
N ASN A 254 -9.62 -15.02 9.64
CA ASN A 254 -9.05 -14.85 10.96
C ASN A 254 -7.54 -15.01 10.84
N LEU A 255 -6.81 -13.96 11.21
CA LEU A 255 -5.37 -13.98 11.31
C LEU A 255 -5.02 -14.01 12.79
N ILE A 256 -4.07 -14.88 13.16
CA ILE A 256 -3.49 -14.83 14.51
C ILE A 256 -2.70 -13.52 14.59
N ASN A 257 -2.72 -12.81 15.73
CA ASN A 257 -2.12 -11.48 15.86
C ASN A 257 -0.68 -11.39 15.32
N SER A 258 0.14 -12.44 15.45
CA SER A 258 1.50 -12.51 14.90
C SER A 258 1.57 -12.44 13.36
N GLU A 259 0.52 -12.86 12.65
CA GLU A 259 0.39 -12.78 11.19
C GLU A 259 -0.13 -11.40 10.71
N GLU A 260 -0.78 -10.62 11.59
CA GLU A 260 -1.20 -9.22 11.31
C GLU A 260 -0.14 -8.19 11.70
N VAL A 261 0.73 -8.52 12.66
CA VAL A 261 1.80 -7.64 13.13
C VAL A 261 2.81 -7.48 11.99
N GLY A 262 3.05 -6.21 11.63
CA GLY A 262 3.70 -5.81 10.39
C GLY A 262 5.01 -6.54 10.09
N VAL A 263 5.29 -6.67 8.79
CA VAL A 263 6.52 -7.26 8.25
C VAL A 263 7.72 -6.72 9.03
N LYS A 264 8.37 -7.59 9.84
CA LYS A 264 9.66 -7.26 10.45
C LYS A 264 10.60 -6.80 9.36
N HIS A 265 11.26 -5.67 9.56
CA HIS A 265 12.21 -5.19 8.58
C HIS A 265 13.36 -6.20 8.49
N LYS A 266 13.67 -6.59 7.25
CA LYS A 266 14.73 -7.53 6.92
C LYS A 266 15.92 -6.79 6.34
N CYS A 267 17.12 -7.31 6.59
CA CYS A 267 18.33 -6.86 5.92
C CYS A 267 18.21 -7.14 4.41
N PRO A 268 18.43 -6.15 3.52
CA PRO A 268 18.37 -6.37 2.08
C PRO A 268 19.54 -7.22 1.56
N ILE A 269 20.60 -7.41 2.37
CA ILE A 269 21.81 -8.14 1.99
C ILE A 269 21.66 -9.64 2.33
N CYS A 270 21.28 -9.98 3.56
CA CYS A 270 21.23 -11.36 4.05
C CYS A 270 19.85 -11.84 4.54
N ASN A 271 18.82 -11.00 4.46
CA ASN A 271 17.44 -11.30 4.88
C ASN A 271 17.25 -11.63 6.38
N CYS A 272 18.26 -11.39 7.23
CA CYS A 272 18.12 -11.46 8.69
C CYS A 272 17.21 -10.35 9.24
N ASP A 273 16.62 -10.58 10.42
CA ASP A 273 15.89 -9.54 11.16
C ASP A 273 16.84 -8.39 11.54
N LEU A 274 16.37 -7.14 11.42
CA LEU A 274 17.12 -5.99 11.93
C LEU A 274 16.99 -5.92 13.46
N VAL A 275 18.09 -5.58 14.12
CA VAL A 275 18.16 -5.38 15.57
C VAL A 275 18.45 -3.91 15.88
N ARG A 276 18.16 -3.47 17.11
CA ARG A 276 18.50 -2.12 17.53
C ARG A 276 20.02 -1.98 17.65
N VAL A 277 20.57 -0.94 17.01
CA VAL A 277 22.02 -0.67 17.03
C VAL A 277 22.31 0.75 17.50
N ARG A 278 23.54 0.98 17.96
CA ARG A 278 24.08 2.29 18.31
C ARG A 278 25.34 2.55 17.50
N TYR A 279 25.49 3.79 17.02
CA TYR A 279 26.72 4.28 16.40
C TYR A 279 27.72 4.71 17.48
N ARG A 280 28.98 4.26 17.38
CA ARG A 280 30.06 4.56 18.34
C ARG A 280 30.92 5.76 17.93
N GLY A 281 30.82 6.21 16.68
CA GLY A 281 31.52 7.40 16.20
C GLY A 281 30.82 8.70 16.60
N VAL A 282 31.23 9.80 15.97
CA VAL A 282 30.66 11.13 16.22
C VAL A 282 29.27 11.24 15.59
N PHE A 283 28.22 11.42 16.40
CA PHE A 283 26.84 11.37 15.91
C PHE A 283 26.51 12.44 14.84
N SER A 284 27.15 13.61 14.88
CA SER A 284 26.94 14.66 13.87
C SER A 284 27.46 14.29 12.47
N GLU A 285 28.30 13.26 12.37
CA GLU A 285 28.91 12.81 11.12
C GLU A 285 28.10 11.69 10.45
N VAL A 286 27.13 11.11 11.14
CA VAL A 286 26.31 10.00 10.63
C VAL A 286 24.92 10.48 10.22
N SER A 287 24.70 10.58 8.90
CA SER A 287 23.39 10.88 8.31
C SER A 287 22.87 9.69 7.53
N ILE A 288 21.93 8.93 8.12
CA ILE A 288 21.37 7.72 7.49
C ILE A 288 19.93 7.96 7.04
N SER A 289 19.66 7.64 5.78
CA SER A 289 18.33 7.70 5.20
C SER A 289 17.31 6.80 5.91
N ARG A 290 16.02 7.13 5.80
CA ARG A 290 14.91 6.29 6.29
C ARG A 290 14.84 4.91 5.61
N ARG A 291 15.40 4.79 4.40
CA ARG A 291 15.43 3.52 3.65
C ARG A 291 16.57 2.62 4.11
N GLY A 292 17.51 3.16 4.86
CA GLY A 292 18.74 2.50 5.27
C GLY A 292 19.83 2.60 4.22
N GLU A 293 21.04 2.33 4.68
CA GLU A 293 22.29 2.47 3.94
C GLU A 293 23.22 1.31 4.27
N ILE A 294 24.07 0.99 3.30
CA ILE A 294 25.16 0.03 3.47
C ILE A 294 26.38 0.85 3.87
N LEU A 295 26.91 0.56 5.06
CA LEU A 295 27.97 1.34 5.71
C LEU A 295 29.13 0.43 6.11
N SER A 296 30.30 1.01 6.37
CA SER A 296 31.41 0.28 6.97
C SER A 296 31.08 -0.10 8.41
N TYR A 297 31.48 -1.32 8.81
CA TYR A 297 31.44 -1.73 10.21
C TYR A 297 32.59 -1.14 11.03
N TYR A 298 33.73 -0.88 10.40
CA TYR A 298 34.95 -0.41 11.06
C TYR A 298 35.27 1.04 10.64
N ASP A 299 35.90 1.80 11.54
CA ASP A 299 36.54 3.08 11.23
C ASP A 299 37.93 2.87 10.60
N ASP A 300 38.62 3.98 10.31
CA ASP A 300 39.96 3.98 9.71
C ASP A 300 41.02 3.34 10.62
N ASP A 301 40.78 3.28 11.94
CA ASP A 301 41.64 2.61 12.94
C ASP A 301 41.31 1.11 13.09
N GLY A 302 40.29 0.60 12.38
CA GLY A 302 39.82 -0.78 12.51
C GLY A 302 38.95 -1.05 13.75
N LYS A 303 38.45 -0.03 14.43
CA LYS A 303 37.52 -0.17 15.57
C LYS A 303 36.07 -0.24 15.08
N PRO A 304 35.20 -1.00 15.76
CA PRO A 304 33.81 -1.15 15.33
C PRO A 304 33.01 0.14 15.57
N LEU A 305 32.39 0.65 14.50
CA LEU A 305 31.51 1.81 14.48
C LEU A 305 30.10 1.52 14.99
N TRP A 306 29.69 0.25 15.03
CA TRP A 306 28.33 -0.15 15.36
C TRP A 306 28.30 -1.22 16.44
N GLU A 307 27.37 -1.07 17.38
CA GLU A 307 27.13 -2.06 18.44
C GLU A 307 25.65 -2.42 18.54
N ILE A 308 25.36 -3.68 18.90
CA ILE A 308 23.99 -4.11 19.22
C ILE A 308 23.62 -3.56 20.59
N VAL A 309 22.50 -2.86 20.67
CA VAL A 309 21.95 -2.41 21.95
C VAL A 309 21.14 -3.57 22.52
N ALA A 310 21.66 -4.23 23.56
CA ALA A 310 20.91 -5.26 24.28
C ALA A 310 19.53 -4.73 24.67
N GLU A 311 18.47 -5.46 24.31
CA GLU A 311 17.13 -5.08 24.73
C GLU A 311 17.04 -5.18 26.26
N ARG A 312 16.83 -4.06 26.95
CA ARG A 312 16.33 -4.10 28.32
C ARG A 312 14.99 -4.84 28.24
N LYS A 313 14.91 -6.05 28.81
CA LYS A 313 13.63 -6.71 29.09
C LYS A 313 12.77 -5.70 29.86
N PHE A 314 11.79 -5.11 29.19
CA PHE A 314 10.76 -4.36 29.88
C PHE A 314 10.06 -5.36 30.80
N LYS A 315 10.28 -5.24 32.12
CA LYS A 315 9.36 -5.80 33.09
C LYS A 315 8.05 -5.05 32.87
N GLY A 316 7.06 -5.72 32.30
CA GLY A 316 5.73 -5.15 32.09
C GLY A 316 5.17 -4.66 33.42
N GLY A 317 4.73 -3.40 33.43
CA GLY A 317 3.81 -2.86 34.42
C GLY A 317 2.43 -2.75 33.81
#